data_AF-A0AAN0KVJ3-F1
#
_entry.id   AF-A0AAN0KVJ3-F1
#
_cell.length_a   1.000
_cell.length_b   1.000
_cell.length_c   1.000
_cell.angle_alpha   90.00
_cell.angle_beta   90.00
_cell.angle_gamma   90.00
#
_symmetry.space_group_name_H-M   'P 1'
#
loop_
_entity.id
_entity.type
_entity.pdbx_description
1 polymer ?
#
loop_
_entity_poly.entity_id
_entity_poly.type
_entity_poly.pdbx_seq_one_letter_code
_entity_poly.pdbx_strand_id
1 'polypeptide(L)'
;MSEELQQEAASVFEDCLWHHNGWEARVIKNEDDDGWAVAMTQDGQAEPSLVGPWTMGRDKKNPKPLDVSAFNTLVKTAHEVMRRHEQHLAAQLHKDIQIVVNGSRVTVSLDIEPDEDNPSATLTATAEDGSALAKARVRPDHSLSRASAQRWAEAGYPRPGED
;
A
#
# COMPACT_ATOMS: atom_id res chain seq x y z
N MET A 1 -32.47 1.83 -7.63
CA MET A 1 -32.32 0.56 -8.39
C MET A 1 -30.83 0.38 -8.54
N SER A 2 -30.24 -0.28 -7.56
CA SER A 2 -28.83 -0.68 -7.54
C SER A 2 -28.87 -2.18 -7.71
N GLU A 3 -29.02 -2.60 -8.95
CA GLU A 3 -28.87 -3.99 -9.33
C GLU A 3 -27.38 -4.26 -9.54
N GLU A 4 -27.00 -5.52 -9.35
CA GLU A 4 -25.67 -6.13 -9.50
C GLU A 4 -24.83 -6.23 -8.21
N LEU A 5 -24.44 -7.40 -7.71
CA LEU A 5 -24.83 -8.80 -7.93
C LEU A 5 -24.11 -9.54 -6.79
N GLN A 6 -24.82 -10.01 -5.76
CA GLN A 6 -24.25 -11.02 -4.86
C GLN A 6 -24.14 -12.31 -5.67
N GLN A 7 -23.03 -12.47 -6.40
CA GLN A 7 -22.77 -13.69 -7.13
C GLN A 7 -22.21 -14.71 -6.13
N GLU A 8 -23.09 -15.59 -5.63
CA GLU A 8 -22.70 -16.85 -5.01
C GLU A 8 -21.69 -17.54 -5.93
N ALA A 9 -20.41 -17.46 -5.55
CA ALA A 9 -19.29 -17.78 -6.39
C ALA A 9 -19.17 -19.28 -6.66
N ALA A 10 -19.90 -19.77 -7.66
CA ALA A 10 -19.51 -20.99 -8.37
C ALA A 10 -18.08 -20.83 -8.90
N SER A 11 -17.27 -21.89 -8.84
CA SER A 11 -15.94 -21.83 -9.45
C SER A 11 -16.09 -21.79 -10.97
N VAL A 12 -15.58 -20.73 -11.61
CA VAL A 12 -15.61 -20.52 -13.07
C VAL A 12 -14.22 -20.75 -13.63
N PHE A 13 -14.13 -21.49 -14.73
CA PHE A 13 -12.88 -21.83 -15.40
C PHE A 13 -13.06 -21.72 -16.92
N GLU A 14 -13.04 -20.49 -17.44
CA GLU A 14 -13.15 -20.17 -18.86
C GLU A 14 -11.80 -19.73 -19.43
N ASP A 15 -11.65 -19.73 -20.75
CA ASP A 15 -10.36 -19.41 -21.40
C ASP A 15 -9.80 -18.02 -21.00
N CYS A 16 -10.69 -17.05 -20.76
CA CYS A 16 -10.37 -15.66 -20.42
C CYS A 16 -10.94 -15.18 -19.07
N LEU A 17 -11.67 -16.03 -18.33
CA LEU A 17 -12.28 -15.68 -17.05
C LEU A 17 -12.19 -16.84 -16.08
N TRP A 18 -11.49 -16.65 -14.97
CA TRP A 18 -11.39 -17.64 -13.90
C TRP A 18 -11.93 -17.03 -12.62
N HIS A 19 -12.82 -17.73 -11.94
CA HIS A 19 -13.30 -17.35 -10.62
C HIS A 19 -13.07 -18.52 -9.68
N HIS A 20 -12.14 -18.38 -8.73
CA HIS A 20 -11.84 -19.46 -7.78
C HIS A 20 -11.25 -18.93 -6.48
N ASN A 21 -11.63 -19.55 -5.36
CA ASN A 21 -11.09 -19.25 -4.03
C ASN A 21 -11.19 -17.77 -3.62
N GLY A 22 -12.28 -17.09 -3.99
CA GLY A 22 -12.52 -15.67 -3.70
C GLY A 22 -11.77 -14.69 -4.59
N TRP A 23 -11.25 -15.16 -5.73
CA TRP A 23 -10.52 -14.36 -6.71
C TRP A 23 -11.10 -14.52 -8.10
N GLU A 24 -11.27 -13.39 -8.78
CA GLU A 24 -11.59 -13.31 -10.20
C GLU A 24 -10.34 -12.90 -10.98
N ALA A 25 -10.01 -13.65 -12.03
CA ALA A 25 -8.99 -13.32 -13.01
C ALA A 25 -9.66 -13.15 -14.37
N ARG A 26 -9.68 -11.92 -14.88
CA ARG A 26 -10.28 -11.59 -16.17
C ARG A 26 -9.22 -11.08 -17.14
N VAL A 27 -9.12 -11.72 -18.30
CA VAL A 27 -8.27 -11.25 -19.38
C VAL A 27 -9.01 -10.18 -20.17
N ILE A 28 -8.45 -8.98 -20.18
CA ILE A 28 -8.95 -7.80 -20.87
C ILE A 28 -7.95 -7.37 -21.94
N LYS A 29 -8.43 -6.66 -22.95
CA LYS A 29 -7.53 -6.03 -23.93
C LYS A 29 -6.85 -4.83 -23.25
N ASN A 30 -5.53 -4.74 -23.35
CA ASN A 30 -4.82 -3.57 -22.84
C ASN A 30 -5.05 -2.40 -23.82
N GLU A 31 -5.46 -1.25 -23.30
CA GLU A 31 -5.66 -0.04 -24.11
C GLU A 31 -4.35 0.74 -24.34
N ASP A 32 -3.34 0.51 -23.49
CA ASP A 32 -2.06 1.23 -23.51
C ASP A 32 -0.95 0.51 -24.31
N ASP A 33 -1.06 -0.81 -24.47
CA ASP A 33 -0.11 -1.67 -25.19
C ASP A 33 -0.89 -2.57 -26.17
N ASP A 34 -0.36 -2.89 -27.35
CA ASP A 34 -0.98 -3.78 -28.35
C ASP A 34 -0.95 -5.24 -27.87
N GLY A 35 -1.64 -5.51 -26.76
CA GLY A 35 -1.52 -6.71 -25.97
C GLY A 35 -2.74 -6.98 -25.10
N TRP A 36 -2.65 -8.05 -24.32
CA TRP A 36 -3.65 -8.44 -23.35
C TRP A 36 -3.17 -8.07 -21.96
N ALA A 37 -4.10 -7.82 -21.06
CA ALA A 37 -3.83 -7.65 -19.64
C ALA A 37 -4.74 -8.60 -18.86
N VAL A 38 -4.29 -9.00 -17.68
CA VAL A 38 -5.12 -9.76 -16.73
C VAL A 38 -5.42 -8.86 -15.55
N ALA A 39 -6.70 -8.68 -15.28
CA ALA A 39 -7.22 -7.99 -14.12
C ALA A 39 -7.58 -9.02 -13.05
N MET A 40 -6.96 -8.89 -11.88
CA MET A 40 -7.22 -9.70 -10.70
C MET A 40 -8.06 -8.89 -9.72
N THR A 41 -9.25 -9.38 -9.43
CA THR A 41 -10.20 -8.76 -8.49
C THR A 41 -10.46 -9.73 -7.35
N GLN A 42 -10.37 -9.24 -6.10
CA GLN A 42 -10.78 -10.04 -4.95
C GLN A 42 -12.29 -9.87 -4.72
N ASP A 43 -12.95 -10.94 -4.32
CA ASP A 43 -14.37 -10.93 -3.97
C ASP A 43 -14.67 -9.82 -2.94
N GLY A 44 -15.68 -9.00 -3.22
CA GLY A 44 -16.04 -7.83 -2.42
C GLY A 44 -15.25 -6.55 -2.71
N GLN A 45 -14.34 -6.53 -3.68
CA GLN A 45 -13.70 -5.30 -4.18
C GLN A 45 -14.41 -4.79 -5.44
N ALA A 46 -14.67 -3.49 -5.49
CA ALA A 46 -15.24 -2.84 -6.68
C ALA A 46 -14.21 -2.63 -7.80
N GLU A 47 -12.91 -2.58 -7.44
CA GLU A 47 -11.80 -2.34 -8.35
C GLU A 47 -10.80 -3.50 -8.32
N PRO A 48 -10.13 -3.81 -9.45
CA PRO A 48 -9.14 -4.87 -9.51
C PRO A 48 -7.89 -4.52 -8.68
N SER A 49 -7.52 -5.40 -7.76
CA SER A 49 -6.35 -5.22 -6.89
C SER A 49 -5.01 -5.30 -7.64
N LEU A 50 -5.00 -5.94 -8.82
CA LEU A 50 -3.82 -6.02 -9.68
C LEU A 50 -4.25 -6.07 -11.15
N VAL A 51 -3.67 -5.21 -11.98
CA VAL A 51 -3.75 -5.32 -13.44
C VAL A 51 -2.34 -5.47 -13.98
N GLY A 52 -2.08 -6.56 -14.72
CA GLY A 52 -0.75 -6.86 -15.24
C GLY A 52 -0.79 -7.29 -16.71
N PRO A 53 0.33 -7.15 -17.44
CA PRO A 53 0.40 -7.60 -18.82
C PRO A 53 0.20 -9.11 -18.91
N TRP A 54 -0.60 -9.54 -19.87
CA TRP A 54 -0.90 -10.94 -20.15
C TRP A 54 -0.37 -11.35 -21.51
N THR A 55 0.17 -12.57 -21.57
CA THR A 55 0.82 -13.05 -22.78
C THR A 55 -0.20 -13.38 -23.85
N MET A 56 0.04 -12.87 -25.07
CA MET A 56 -0.70 -13.25 -26.25
C MET A 56 -0.48 -14.75 -26.56
N GLY A 57 -1.57 -15.47 -26.82
CA GLY A 57 -1.56 -16.89 -27.12
C GLY A 57 -0.80 -17.22 -28.40
N ARG A 58 -0.61 -18.51 -28.66
CA ARG A 58 0.19 -19.02 -29.79
C ARG A 58 -0.29 -18.50 -31.16
N ASP A 59 -1.57 -18.15 -31.26
CA ASP A 59 -2.20 -17.59 -32.46
C ASP A 59 -1.80 -16.13 -32.75
N LYS A 60 -1.02 -15.48 -31.86
CA LYS A 60 -0.62 -14.06 -31.95
C LYS A 60 -1.80 -13.09 -32.15
N LYS A 61 -3.00 -13.49 -31.71
CA LYS A 61 -4.22 -12.68 -31.78
C LYS A 61 -5.06 -12.85 -30.52
N ASN A 62 -5.33 -14.11 -30.16
CA ASN A 62 -6.09 -14.45 -28.97
C ASN A 62 -5.16 -14.48 -27.73
N PRO A 63 -5.66 -14.14 -26.53
CA PRO A 63 -4.87 -14.25 -25.31
C PRO A 63 -4.51 -15.71 -25.06
N LYS A 64 -3.44 -15.95 -24.29
CA LYS A 64 -3.17 -17.31 -23.83
C LYS A 64 -4.29 -17.74 -22.87
N PRO A 65 -4.87 -18.94 -23.03
CA PRO A 65 -5.86 -19.47 -22.08
C PRO A 65 -5.30 -19.41 -20.67
N LEU A 66 -6.10 -18.97 -19.70
CA LEU A 66 -5.75 -19.15 -18.31
C LEU A 66 -5.69 -20.64 -17.98
N ASP A 67 -4.64 -21.01 -17.25
CA ASP A 67 -4.46 -22.34 -16.69
C ASP A 67 -4.28 -22.23 -15.18
N VAL A 68 -4.56 -23.32 -14.46
CA VAL A 68 -4.45 -23.44 -13.00
C VAL A 68 -3.12 -22.89 -12.49
N SER A 69 -2.00 -23.22 -13.15
CA SER A 69 -0.67 -22.76 -12.72
C SER A 69 -0.52 -21.24 -12.82
N ALA A 70 -1.05 -20.66 -13.90
CA ALA A 70 -0.97 -19.23 -14.16
C ALA A 70 -1.90 -18.45 -13.20
N PHE A 71 -3.13 -18.94 -12.99
CA PHE A 71 -4.07 -18.39 -12.02
C PHE A 71 -3.49 -18.38 -10.59
N ASN A 72 -2.93 -19.50 -10.12
CA ASN A 72 -2.32 -19.57 -8.79
C ASN A 72 -1.14 -18.60 -8.62
N THR A 73 -0.39 -18.34 -9.70
CA THR A 73 0.70 -17.34 -9.68
C THR A 73 0.15 -15.93 -9.57
N LEU A 74 -0.88 -15.59 -10.34
CA LEU A 74 -1.54 -14.28 -10.29
C LEU A 74 -2.17 -14.01 -8.92
N VAL A 75 -2.85 -14.99 -8.33
CA VAL A 75 -3.42 -14.87 -6.97
C VAL A 75 -2.33 -14.55 -5.96
N LYS A 76 -1.18 -15.23 -6.02
CA LYS A 76 -0.04 -14.96 -5.13
C LYS A 76 0.50 -13.54 -5.33
N THR A 77 0.67 -13.11 -6.58
CA THR A 77 1.16 -11.76 -6.90
C THR A 77 0.17 -10.69 -6.45
N ALA A 78 -1.13 -10.87 -6.69
CA ALA A 78 -2.16 -9.92 -6.29
C ALA A 78 -2.23 -9.79 -4.75
N HIS A 79 -2.12 -10.92 -4.04
CA HIS A 79 -2.04 -10.92 -2.58
C HIS A 79 -0.78 -10.21 -2.06
N GLU A 80 0.37 -10.38 -2.73
CA GLU A 80 1.60 -9.65 -2.41
C GLU A 80 1.49 -8.16 -2.70
N VAL A 81 0.81 -7.76 -3.79
CA VAL A 81 0.57 -6.35 -4.12
C VAL A 81 -0.34 -5.69 -3.10
N MET A 82 -1.42 -6.34 -2.67
CA MET A 82 -2.27 -5.82 -1.59
C MET A 82 -1.49 -5.66 -0.29
N ARG A 83 -0.77 -6.71 0.14
CA ARG A 83 0.08 -6.63 1.33
C ARG A 83 1.14 -5.53 1.22
N ARG A 84 1.73 -5.33 0.05
CA ARG A 84 2.72 -4.27 -0.20
C ARG A 84 2.06 -2.89 -0.20
N HIS A 85 0.84 -2.76 -0.71
CA HIS A 85 0.09 -1.52 -0.68
C HIS A 85 -0.24 -1.12 0.77
N GLU A 86 -0.71 -2.07 1.57
CA GLU A 86 -0.92 -1.89 3.01
C GLU A 86 0.37 -1.52 3.74
N GLN A 87 1.47 -2.21 3.45
CA GLN A 87 2.79 -1.88 4.02
C GLN A 87 3.29 -0.51 3.56
N HIS A 88 3.01 -0.10 2.33
CA HIS A 88 3.38 1.22 1.84
C HIS A 88 2.58 2.31 2.52
N LEU A 89 1.28 2.09 2.73
CA LEU A 89 0.44 2.96 3.55
C LEU A 89 1.00 3.04 4.97
N ALA A 90 1.25 1.90 5.63
CA ALA A 90 1.82 1.85 6.97
C ALA A 90 3.19 2.54 7.09
N ALA A 91 4.05 2.42 6.08
CA ALA A 91 5.37 3.08 6.06
C ALA A 91 5.29 4.59 5.76
N GLN A 92 4.22 5.07 5.11
CA GLN A 92 3.95 6.50 5.03
C GLN A 92 3.43 7.04 6.36
N LEU A 93 2.68 6.22 7.10
CA LEU A 93 2.08 6.59 8.38
C LEU A 93 3.09 6.54 9.53
N HIS A 94 4.07 5.65 9.49
CA HIS A 94 5.10 5.53 10.52
C HIS A 94 6.48 5.73 9.91
N LYS A 95 7.14 6.83 10.25
CA LYS A 95 8.48 7.15 9.75
C LYS A 95 9.40 7.45 10.92
N ASP A 96 10.54 6.77 11.03
CA ASP A 96 11.55 7.10 12.03
C ASP A 96 12.88 7.50 11.40
N ILE A 97 13.62 8.35 12.11
CA ILE A 97 14.97 8.73 11.74
C ILE A 97 15.86 8.86 12.97
N GLN A 98 17.04 8.28 12.88
CA GLN A 98 18.05 8.41 13.91
C GLN A 98 18.96 9.62 13.64
N ILE A 99 19.07 10.50 14.62
CA ILE A 99 19.94 11.68 14.62
C ILE A 99 20.92 11.61 15.79
N VAL A 100 21.95 12.46 15.74
CA VAL A 100 22.91 12.62 16.83
C VAL A 100 22.81 14.05 17.33
N VAL A 101 22.57 14.23 18.62
CA VAL A 101 22.33 15.52 19.28
C VAL A 101 23.25 15.60 20.48
N ASN A 102 24.14 16.59 20.50
CA ASN A 102 25.17 16.74 21.56
C ASN A 102 26.00 15.46 21.84
N GLY A 103 26.22 14.63 20.81
CA GLY A 103 26.96 13.37 20.92
C GLY A 103 26.12 12.15 21.33
N SER A 104 24.85 12.33 21.70
CA SER A 104 23.92 11.24 22.02
C SER A 104 23.06 10.88 20.82
N ARG A 105 22.74 9.59 20.67
CA ARG A 105 21.82 9.12 19.62
C ARG A 105 20.38 9.34 20.06
N VAL A 106 19.59 9.96 19.20
CA VAL A 106 18.16 10.19 19.40
C VAL A 106 17.41 9.68 18.18
N THR A 107 16.41 8.85 18.39
CA THR A 107 15.49 8.39 17.36
C THR A 107 14.26 9.29 17.38
N VAL A 108 14.00 9.98 16.28
CA VAL A 108 12.81 10.80 16.08
C VAL A 108 11.84 10.01 15.20
N SER A 109 10.68 9.67 15.74
CA SER A 109 9.62 8.95 15.05
C SER A 109 8.43 9.87 14.79
N LEU A 110 7.92 9.85 13.58
CA LEU A 110 6.69 10.49 13.13
C LEU A 110 5.64 9.39 12.94
N ASP A 111 4.54 9.55 13.67
CA ASP A 111 3.39 8.66 13.66
C ASP A 111 2.18 9.46 13.15
N ILE A 112 1.62 9.08 12.01
CA ILE A 112 0.47 9.71 11.38
C ILE A 112 -0.70 8.72 11.50
N GLU A 113 -1.77 9.16 12.14
CA GLU A 113 -3.03 8.44 12.25
C GLU A 113 -3.95 8.92 11.10
N PRO A 114 -4.26 8.06 10.12
CA PRO A 114 -5.16 8.40 9.02
C PRO A 114 -6.60 8.27 9.53
N ASP A 115 -7.08 9.29 10.22
CA ASP A 115 -8.49 9.40 10.58
C ASP A 115 -9.26 10.07 9.42
N GLU A 116 -10.44 9.55 9.08
CA GLU A 116 -11.27 10.05 7.96
C GLU A 116 -11.78 11.48 8.19
N ASP A 117 -11.89 11.93 9.45
CA ASP A 117 -12.42 13.24 9.80
C ASP A 117 -11.31 14.19 10.29
N ASN A 118 -10.34 13.70 11.08
CA ASN A 118 -9.27 14.51 11.65
C ASN A 118 -7.91 13.78 11.69
N PRO A 119 -7.18 13.71 10.56
CA PRO A 119 -5.87 13.08 10.53
C PRO A 119 -4.90 13.79 11.48
N SER A 120 -4.31 13.04 12.41
CA SER A 120 -3.36 13.57 13.39
C SER A 120 -1.99 12.98 13.21
N ALA A 121 -0.95 13.78 13.47
CA ALA A 121 0.41 13.28 13.45
C ALA A 121 1.19 13.69 14.70
N THR A 122 2.15 12.86 15.08
CA THR A 122 2.84 12.91 16.35
C THR A 122 4.32 12.64 16.14
N LEU A 123 5.17 13.60 16.52
CA LEU A 123 6.60 13.41 16.66
C LEU A 123 6.93 12.91 18.06
N THR A 124 7.74 11.87 18.15
CA THR A 124 8.29 11.34 19.40
C THR A 124 9.80 11.29 19.28
N ALA A 125 10.52 11.92 20.21
CA ALA A 125 11.95 11.79 20.36
C ALA A 125 12.25 10.74 21.43
N THR A 126 13.12 9.79 21.12
CA THR A 126 13.52 8.69 21.99
C THR A 126 15.03 8.66 22.11
N ALA A 127 15.56 8.61 23.32
CA ALA A 127 16.99 8.46 23.58
C ALA A 127 17.49 7.07 23.17
N GLU A 128 18.81 6.89 23.12
CA GLU A 128 19.43 5.59 22.82
C GLU A 128 19.06 4.46 23.78
N ASP A 129 18.73 4.80 25.02
CA ASP A 129 18.27 3.87 26.06
C ASP A 129 16.79 3.45 25.89
N GLY A 130 16.10 3.99 24.87
CA GLY A 130 14.67 3.74 24.63
C GLY A 130 13.74 4.67 25.44
N SER A 131 14.29 5.56 26.27
CA SER A 131 13.53 6.55 27.03
C SER A 131 12.98 7.65 26.12
N ALA A 132 11.67 7.90 26.17
CA ALA A 132 11.04 9.00 25.44
C ALA A 132 11.49 10.35 26.03
N LEU A 133 12.18 11.16 25.22
CA LEU A 133 12.67 12.48 25.58
C LEU A 133 11.56 13.53 25.45
N ALA A 134 10.78 13.46 24.38
CA ALA A 134 9.70 14.40 24.10
C ALA A 134 8.66 13.83 23.15
N LYS A 135 7.45 14.37 23.22
CA LYS A 135 6.35 14.07 22.29
C LYS A 135 5.66 15.38 21.90
N ALA A 136 5.44 15.58 20.61
CA ALA A 136 4.81 16.79 20.10
C ALA A 136 3.85 16.45 18.94
N ARG A 137 2.66 17.04 18.97
CA ARG A 137 1.69 16.91 17.88
C ARG A 137 2.09 17.82 16.72
N VAL A 138 2.11 17.28 15.52
CA VAL A 138 2.41 17.97 14.26
C VAL A 138 1.22 17.88 13.32
N ARG A 139 1.24 18.70 12.26
CA ARG A 139 0.32 18.52 11.13
C ARG A 139 0.58 17.18 10.44
N PRO A 140 -0.46 16.51 9.90
CA PRO A 140 -0.29 15.25 9.15
C PRO A 140 0.58 15.40 7.89
N ASP A 141 0.65 16.62 7.34
CA ASP A 141 1.53 16.98 6.21
C ASP A 141 3.00 17.22 6.63
N HIS A 142 3.36 17.00 7.90
CA HIS A 142 4.71 17.27 8.38
C HIS A 142 5.73 16.29 7.80
N SER A 143 6.62 16.79 6.94
CA SER A 143 7.73 15.98 6.41
C SER A 143 8.84 15.80 7.45
N LEU A 144 8.91 14.63 8.08
CA LEU A 144 10.05 14.23 8.90
C LEU A 144 11.29 13.99 8.01
N SER A 145 12.27 14.87 8.13
CA SER A 145 13.58 14.82 7.45
C SER A 145 14.69 14.97 8.48
N ARG A 146 15.92 14.51 8.16
CA ARG A 146 17.06 14.59 9.08
C ARG A 146 17.33 16.00 9.59
N ALA A 147 17.23 17.00 8.71
CA ALA A 147 17.39 18.40 9.06
C ALA A 147 16.30 18.90 10.02
N SER A 148 15.02 18.58 9.75
CA SER A 148 13.90 18.98 10.61
C SER A 148 13.99 18.32 11.99
N ALA A 149 14.32 17.02 12.03
CA ALA A 149 14.53 16.27 13.27
C ALA A 149 15.68 16.87 14.09
N GLN A 150 16.80 17.20 13.43
CA GLN A 150 17.95 17.80 14.11
C GLN A 150 17.60 19.17 14.68
N ARG A 151 16.95 20.05 13.91
CA ARG A 151 16.50 21.37 14.38
C ARG A 151 15.54 21.27 15.56
N TRP A 152 14.62 20.31 15.52
CA TRP A 152 13.66 20.09 16.61
C TRP A 152 14.37 19.63 17.90
N ALA A 153 15.33 18.71 17.80
CA ALA A 153 16.07 18.24 18.95
C ALA A 153 17.08 19.27 19.49
N GLU A 154 17.75 20.03 18.60
CA GLU A 154 18.66 21.13 18.98
C GLU A 154 17.91 22.28 19.66
N ALA A 155 16.65 22.53 19.28
CA ALA A 155 15.79 23.53 19.91
C ALA A 155 15.19 23.08 21.26
N GLY A 156 15.49 21.87 21.73
CA GLY A 156 14.95 21.34 22.99
C GLY A 156 13.52 20.79 22.90
N TYR A 157 13.15 20.26 21.73
CA TYR A 157 11.85 19.62 21.46
C TYR A 157 10.62 20.54 21.62
N PRO A 158 10.61 21.74 21.02
CA PRO A 158 9.45 22.64 21.10
C PRO A 158 8.22 22.02 20.44
N ARG A 159 7.02 22.40 20.87
CA ARG A 159 5.79 21.97 20.18
C ARG A 159 5.70 22.69 18.83
N PRO A 160 5.67 21.97 17.69
CA PRO A 160 5.56 22.57 16.37
C PRO A 160 4.11 23.05 16.16
N GLY A 161 3.85 24.30 16.54
CA GLY A 161 2.53 24.91 16.53
C GLY A 161 2.38 26.15 17.41
N GLU A 162 3.37 26.46 18.25
CA GLU A 162 3.54 27.80 18.84
C GLU A 162 4.43 28.65 17.91
N ASP A 163 3.81 29.25 16.91
CA ASP A 163 4.24 30.52 16.28
C ASP A 163 3.03 31.45 16.20
#